data_AF-A0A2V9MQP2-F1
#
_entry.id   AF-A0A2V9MQP2-F1
#
_cell.length_a   1.000
_cell.length_b   1.000
_cell.length_c   1.000
_cell.angle_alpha   90.00
_cell.angle_beta   90.00
_cell.angle_gamma   90.00
#
_symmetry.space_group_name_H-M   'P 1'
#
loop_
_entity.id
_entity.type
_entity.pdbx_description
1 polymer ?
#
loop_
_entity_poly.entity_id
_entity_poly.type
_entity_poly.pdbx_seq_one_letter_code
_entity_poly.pdbx_strand_id
1 'polypeptide(L)'
;MEKSDPSLKAWPALTTKEIEAIFRDQKHRWLAMCEPHSAETLVRYNRSSGSECVNSFDEIIQEVALHGAHHRGQIALLLRIEGVNP
;
A
#
# COMPACT_ATOMS: atom_id res chain seq x y z
N MET A 1 -0.20 -21.67 -4.68
CA MET A 1 -0.57 -20.53 -5.52
C MET A 1 -1.85 -19.95 -4.94
N GLU A 2 -1.71 -19.02 -4.00
CA GLU A 2 -2.85 -18.41 -3.33
C GLU A 2 -3.53 -17.45 -4.31
N LYS A 3 -4.75 -17.78 -4.74
CA LYS A 3 -5.52 -16.94 -5.63
C LYS A 3 -5.91 -15.68 -4.87
N SER A 4 -5.50 -14.52 -5.37
CA SER A 4 -6.04 -13.24 -4.92
C SER A 4 -7.57 -13.29 -5.01
N ASP A 5 -8.24 -13.08 -3.89
CA ASP A 5 -9.71 -13.06 -3.83
C ASP A 5 -10.25 -11.96 -4.77
N PRO A 6 -11.00 -12.31 -5.83
CA PRO A 6 -11.58 -11.34 -6.77
C PRO A 6 -12.59 -10.39 -6.12
N SER A 7 -12.97 -10.60 -4.85
CA SER A 7 -13.87 -9.73 -4.10
C SER A 7 -13.22 -8.42 -3.63
N LEU A 8 -11.90 -8.34 -3.53
CA LEU A 8 -11.20 -7.11 -3.15
C LEU A 8 -11.05 -6.20 -4.36
N LYS A 9 -12.05 -5.35 -4.60
CA LYS A 9 -11.88 -4.19 -5.49
C LYS A 9 -10.63 -3.43 -5.01
N ALA A 10 -9.69 -3.19 -5.92
CA ALA A 10 -8.44 -2.48 -5.60
C ALA A 10 -8.68 -1.10 -4.95
N TRP A 11 -9.86 -0.52 -5.16
CA TRP A 11 -10.30 0.75 -4.60
C TRP A 11 -11.77 0.66 -4.18
N PRO A 12 -12.06 0.17 -2.96
CA PRO A 12 -13.42 0.16 -2.46
C PRO A 12 -13.89 1.60 -2.16
N ALA A 13 -15.18 1.86 -2.34
CA ALA A 13 -15.78 3.10 -1.83
C ALA A 13 -15.91 2.96 -0.30
N LEU A 14 -15.07 3.67 0.44
CA LEU A 14 -15.04 3.65 1.90
C LEU A 14 -15.45 5.01 2.46
N THR A 15 -16.20 4.98 3.55
CA THR A 15 -16.44 6.15 4.39
C THR A 15 -15.21 6.48 5.24
N THR A 16 -15.13 7.72 5.74
CA THR A 16 -14.03 8.15 6.60
C THR A 16 -13.89 7.28 7.85
N LYS A 17 -15.02 6.84 8.44
CA LYS A 17 -15.03 5.96 9.61
C LYS A 17 -14.45 4.58 9.30
N GLU A 18 -14.73 4.02 8.13
CA GLU A 18 -14.18 2.73 7.70
C GLU A 18 -12.67 2.86 7.44
N ILE A 19 -12.22 3.96 6.82
CA ILE A 19 -10.79 4.24 6.63
C ILE A 19 -10.06 4.31 7.97
N GLU A 20 -10.59 5.04 8.97
CA GLU A 20 -10.00 5.12 10.30
C GLU A 20 -9.92 3.75 11.00
N ALA A 21 -10.97 2.94 10.89
CA ALA A 21 -11.00 1.60 11.45
C ALA A 21 -9.94 0.69 10.81
N ILE A 22 -9.82 0.72 9.48
CA ILE A 22 -8.78 -0.02 8.74
C ILE A 22 -7.39 0.47 9.15
N PHE A 23 -7.18 1.79 9.21
CA PHE A 23 -5.88 2.39 9.50
C PHE A 23 -5.35 2.04 10.90
N ARG A 24 -6.24 1.97 11.90
CA ARG A 24 -5.87 1.56 13.27
C ARG A 24 -5.21 0.17 13.32
N ASP A 25 -5.63 -0.75 12.45
CA ASP A 25 -5.12 -2.11 12.39
C ASP A 25 -3.90 -2.28 11.45
N GLN A 26 -3.73 -1.36 10.48
CA GLN A 26 -2.67 -1.48 9.47
C GLN A 26 -1.26 -1.51 10.04
N LYS A 27 -0.96 -0.71 11.08
CA LYS A 27 0.38 -0.66 11.65
C LYS A 27 0.84 -2.03 12.16
N HIS A 28 -0.03 -2.73 12.88
CA HIS A 28 0.32 -4.03 13.46
C HIS A 28 0.53 -5.08 12.36
N ARG A 29 -0.35 -5.10 11.36
CA ARG A 29 -0.24 -5.99 10.20
C ARG A 29 1.01 -5.73 9.37
N TRP A 30 1.37 -4.46 9.18
CA TRP A 30 2.58 -4.07 8.45
C TRP A 30 3.84 -4.58 9.15
N LEU A 31 3.93 -4.38 10.47
CA LEU A 31 5.06 -4.86 11.27
C LEU A 31 5.18 -6.39 11.24
N ALA A 32 4.06 -7.10 11.45
CA ALA A 32 4.04 -8.57 11.40
C ALA A 32 4.44 -9.12 10.03
N MET A 33 4.15 -8.40 8.94
CA MET A 33 4.57 -8.77 7.59
C MET A 33 6.08 -8.55 7.36
N CYS A 34 6.65 -7.50 7.98
CA CYS A 34 8.09 -7.22 7.90
C CYS A 34 8.95 -8.17 8.75
N GLU A 35 8.48 -8.56 9.94
CA GLU A 35 9.25 -9.38 10.89
C GLU A 35 9.95 -10.62 10.31
N PRO A 36 9.31 -11.46 9.45
CA PRO A 36 9.96 -12.66 8.93
C PRO A 36 10.94 -12.42 7.76
N HIS A 37 11.07 -11.19 7.25
CA HIS A 37 11.87 -10.89 6.06
C HIS A 37 13.09 -10.01 6.38
N SER A 38 14.28 -10.43 5.95
CA SER A 38 15.43 -9.53 5.83
C SER A 38 15.26 -8.59 4.64
N ALA A 39 16.01 -7.49 4.62
CA ALA A 39 16.00 -6.51 3.53
C ALA A 39 16.28 -7.17 2.17
N GLU A 40 17.23 -8.10 2.12
CA GLU A 40 17.72 -8.74 0.90
C GLU A 40 16.83 -9.90 0.42
N THR A 41 15.73 -10.21 1.12
CA THR A 41 14.87 -11.35 0.75
C THR A 41 14.24 -11.12 -0.63
N LEU A 42 14.51 -12.02 -1.58
CA LEU A 42 13.93 -11.93 -2.92
C LEU A 42 12.47 -12.40 -2.93
N VAL A 43 11.58 -11.51 -3.35
CA VAL A 43 10.14 -11.77 -3.49
C VAL A 43 9.79 -11.88 -4.97
N ARG A 44 9.13 -12.98 -5.34
CA ARG A 44 8.65 -13.25 -6.70
C ARG A 44 7.15 -13.05 -6.77
N TYR A 45 6.68 -12.21 -7.69
CA TYR A 45 5.25 -11.90 -7.84
C TYR A 45 4.90 -11.55 -9.28
N ASN A 46 3.62 -11.67 -9.63
CA ASN A 46 3.11 -11.26 -10.94
C ASN A 46 2.49 -9.87 -10.83
N ARG A 47 2.84 -8.98 -11.76
CA ARG A 47 2.14 -7.71 -11.92
C ARG A 47 0.73 -7.96 -12.48
N SER A 48 -0.15 -6.98 -12.29
CA SER A 48 -1.47 -6.96 -12.92
C SER A 48 -1.42 -7.01 -14.46
N SER A 49 -0.29 -6.62 -15.07
CA SER A 49 -0.02 -6.76 -16.51
C SER A 49 0.33 -8.20 -16.95
N GLY A 50 0.47 -9.14 -16.01
CA GLY A 50 0.83 -10.54 -16.28
C GLY A 50 2.33 -10.83 -16.35
N SER A 51 3.19 -9.83 -16.15
CA SER A 51 4.64 -10.01 -16.15
C SER A 51 5.14 -10.48 -14.79
N GLU A 52 6.05 -11.47 -14.77
CA GLU A 52 6.76 -11.87 -13.55
C GLU A 52 7.76 -10.79 -13.15
N CYS A 53 7.86 -10.54 -11.86
CA CYS A 53 8.83 -9.62 -11.25
C CYS A 53 9.53 -10.30 -10.08
N VAL A 54 10.77 -9.86 -9.87
CA VAL A 54 11.62 -10.26 -8.74
C VAL A 54 12.21 -8.99 -8.18
N ASN A 55 11.96 -8.72 -6.90
CA ASN A 55 12.51 -7.58 -6.18
C ASN A 55 12.98 -8.04 -4.81
N SER A 56 13.96 -7.34 -4.23
CA SER A 56 14.26 -7.53 -2.82
C SER A 56 13.16 -6.92 -1.96
N PHE A 57 13.07 -7.37 -0.71
CA PHE A 57 12.02 -6.94 0.19
C PHE A 57 12.12 -5.44 0.51
N ASP A 58 13.33 -4.93 0.69
CA ASP A 58 13.58 -3.50 0.88
C ASP A 58 13.16 -2.63 -0.32
N GLU A 59 13.40 -3.07 -1.56
CA GLU A 59 12.90 -2.42 -2.78
C GLU A 59 11.37 -2.32 -2.75
N ILE A 60 10.68 -3.41 -2.38
CA ILE A 60 9.22 -3.42 -2.28
C ILE A 60 8.73 -2.44 -1.21
N ILE A 61 9.34 -2.43 -0.03
CA ILE A 61 8.99 -1.51 1.06
C ILE A 61 9.23 -0.05 0.64
N GLN A 62 10.35 0.22 -0.03
CA GLN A 62 10.68 1.54 -0.55
C GLN A 62 9.63 2.02 -1.56
N GLU A 63 9.24 1.18 -2.51
CA GLU A 63 8.19 1.48 -3.50
C GLU A 63 6.86 1.80 -2.81
N VAL A 64 6.42 1.00 -1.83
CA VAL A 64 5.16 1.28 -1.10
C VAL A 64 5.24 2.59 -0.32
N ALA A 65 6.38 2.89 0.32
CA ALA A 65 6.57 4.13 1.05
C ALA A 65 6.54 5.36 0.13
N LEU A 66 7.22 5.29 -1.02
CA LEU A 66 7.25 6.34 -2.04
C LEU A 66 5.87 6.53 -2.68
N HIS A 67 5.18 5.43 -2.99
CA HIS A 67 3.82 5.46 -3.53
C HIS A 67 2.83 6.13 -2.56
N GLY A 68 2.94 5.81 -1.26
CA GLY A 68 2.16 6.47 -0.22
C GLY A 68 2.46 7.97 -0.11
N ALA A 69 3.73 8.37 -0.22
CA ALA A 69 4.12 9.79 -0.21
C ALA A 69 3.57 10.54 -1.44
N HIS A 70 3.64 9.93 -2.62
CA HIS A 70 3.09 10.48 -3.86
C HIS A 70 1.60 10.79 -3.74
N HIS A 71 0.79 9.83 -3.26
CA HIS A 71 -0.64 10.04 -3.07
C HIS A 71 -0.98 11.03 -1.97
N ARG A 72 -0.22 11.07 -0.87
CA ARG A 72 -0.38 12.14 0.14
C ARG A 72 -0.14 13.53 -0.45
N GLY A 73 0.82 13.67 -1.36
CA GLY A 73 1.05 14.91 -2.10
C GLY A 73 -0.15 15.32 -2.95
N GLN A 74 -0.76 14.37 -3.67
CA GLN A 74 -1.98 14.61 -4.45
C GLN A 74 -3.16 15.03 -3.57
N ILE A 75 -3.37 14.36 -2.43
CA ILE A 75 -4.43 14.71 -1.47
C ILE A 75 -4.20 16.11 -0.89
N ALA A 76 -2.97 16.42 -0.49
CA ALA A 76 -2.63 17.74 0.06
C ALA A 76 -2.88 18.86 -0.96
N LEU A 77 -2.59 18.63 -2.24
CA LEU A 77 -2.91 19.57 -3.31
C LEU A 77 -4.42 19.82 -3.42
N LEU A 78 -5.24 18.75 -3.42
CA LEU A 78 -6.69 18.86 -3.48
C LEU A 78 -7.25 19.63 -2.28
N LEU A 79 -6.75 19.37 -1.07
CA LEU A 79 -7.13 20.12 0.13
C LEU A 79 -6.82 21.62 0.02
N ARG A 80 -5.64 21.97 -0.53
CA ARG A 80 -5.26 23.38 -0.75
C ARG A 80 -6.16 24.09 -1.76
N ILE A 81 -6.61 23.39 -2.81
CA ILE A 81 -7.56 23.94 -3.79
C ILE A 81 -8.88 24.33 -3.10
N GLU A 82 -9.31 23.56 -2.11
CA GLU A 82 -10.49 23.83 -1.28
C GLU A 82 -10.23 24.81 -0.13
N GLY A 83 -9.05 25.45 -0.08
CA GLY A 83 -8.68 26.40 0.96
C GLY A 83 -8.36 25.78 2.33
N VAL A 84 -8.22 24.45 2.41
CA VAL A 84 -7.79 23.74 3.60
C VAL A 84 -6.26 23.70 3.64
N ASN A 85 -5.65 24.06 4.77
CA ASN A 85 -4.21 23.89 4.97
C ASN A 85 -3.94 22.52 5.63
N PRO A 86 -3.39 21.53 4.90
CA PRO A 86 -3.11 20.20 5.41
C PRO A 86 -1.86 20.14 6.30
#